data_AF-A0A958W5G9-F1
#
_entry.id   AF-A0A958W5G9-F1
#
_cell.length_a   1.000
_cell.length_b   1.000
_cell.length_c   1.000
_cell.angle_alpha   90.00
_cell.angle_beta   90.00
_cell.angle_gamma   90.00
#
_symmetry.space_group_name_H-M   'P 1'
#
loop_
_entity.id
_entity.type
_entity.pdbx_description
1 polymer ?
#
loop_
_entity_poly.entity_id
_entity_poly.type
_entity_poly.pdbx_seq_one_letter_code
_entity_poly.pdbx_strand_id
1 'polypeptide(L)'
;MENVKAQTRISMIVFSAVMLFLVYLFQRFNYAGVFYNLTSLEVLTRPNTVFVVNRTTRLLINDTLCMILIYALFQKRSYLKLSGIIFGFEVLVLLPLYLWAKLSIEGPSEISSPLLSPIHRMIVNPLLMIVLIAALYYQQYMTSKTK
;
A
#
# COMPACT_ATOMS: atom_id res chain seq x y z
N MET A 1 -0.17 -8.36 -32.94
CA MET A 1 -0.94 -8.05 -31.70
C MET A 1 -0.30 -8.61 -30.43
N GLU A 2 0.39 -9.76 -30.48
CA GLU A 2 1.05 -10.36 -29.32
C GLU A 2 2.21 -9.51 -28.76
N ASN A 3 3.02 -8.93 -29.66
CA ASN A 3 4.12 -8.02 -29.30
C ASN A 3 3.64 -6.74 -28.59
N VAL A 4 2.48 -6.21 -28.98
CA VAL A 4 1.88 -5.01 -28.35
C VAL A 4 1.44 -5.32 -26.91
N LYS A 5 0.79 -6.47 -26.68
CA LYS A 5 0.38 -6.89 -25.33
C LYS A 5 1.58 -7.11 -24.40
N ALA A 6 2.67 -7.67 -24.93
CA ALA A 6 3.91 -7.85 -24.18
C ALA A 6 4.57 -6.51 -23.81
N GLN A 7 4.64 -5.56 -24.76
CA GLN A 7 5.17 -4.22 -24.50
C GLN A 7 4.33 -3.44 -23.49
N THR A 8 3.00 -3.47 -23.58
CA THR A 8 2.12 -2.81 -22.60
C THR A 8 2.33 -3.40 -21.21
N ARG A 9 2.51 -4.72 -21.09
CA ARG A 9 2.78 -5.39 -19.82
C ARG A 9 4.08 -4.92 -19.18
N ILE A 10 5.17 -4.90 -19.95
CA ILE A 10 6.49 -4.45 -19.45
C ILE A 10 6.42 -2.98 -19.03
N SER A 11 5.76 -2.14 -19.83
CA SER A 11 5.57 -0.73 -19.51
C SER A 11 4.82 -0.55 -18.18
N MET A 12 3.74 -1.31 -17.95
CA MET A 12 3.01 -1.27 -16.67
C MET A 12 3.87 -1.73 -15.48
N ILE A 13 4.67 -2.79 -15.65
CA ILE A 13 5.56 -3.27 -14.57
C ILE A 13 6.60 -2.20 -14.23
N VAL A 14 7.27 -1.63 -15.24
CA VAL A 14 8.28 -0.58 -15.05
C VAL A 14 7.64 0.65 -14.41
N PHE A 15 6.49 1.08 -14.91
CA PHE A 15 5.74 2.21 -14.36
C PHE A 15 5.41 2.00 -12.88
N SER A 16 4.80 0.86 -12.53
CA SER A 16 4.46 0.55 -11.14
C SER A 16 5.69 0.46 -10.24
N ALA A 17 6.78 -0.15 -10.70
CA ALA A 17 8.02 -0.26 -9.93
C ALA A 17 8.66 1.11 -9.68
N VAL A 18 8.75 1.97 -10.71
CA VAL A 18 9.27 3.33 -10.60
C VAL A 18 8.40 4.17 -9.66
N MET A 19 7.07 4.09 -9.79
CA MET A 19 6.16 4.84 -8.92
C MET A 19 6.23 4.37 -7.47
N LEU A 20 6.32 3.06 -7.21
CA LEU A 20 6.54 2.53 -5.85
C LEU A 20 7.86 3.03 -5.27
N PHE A 21 8.92 3.07 -6.09
CA PHE A 21 10.21 3.63 -5.66
C PHE A 21 10.13 5.13 -5.36
N LEU A 22 9.40 5.91 -6.17
CA LEU A 22 9.17 7.32 -5.90
C LEU A 22 8.39 7.53 -4.60
N VAL A 23 7.32 6.76 -4.36
CA VAL A 23 6.55 6.86 -3.10
C VAL A 23 7.44 6.54 -1.89
N TYR A 24 8.38 5.60 -2.04
CA TYR A 24 9.39 5.34 -1.03
C TYR A 24 10.35 6.52 -0.81
N LEU A 25 10.87 7.14 -1.87
CA LEU A 25 11.72 8.33 -1.74
C LEU A 25 10.98 9.51 -1.08
N PHE A 26 9.70 9.69 -1.42
CA PHE A 26 8.84 10.74 -0.88
C PHE A 26 8.10 10.30 0.39
N GLN A 27 8.65 9.34 1.15
CA GLN A 27 8.06 8.87 2.41
C GLN A 27 7.95 9.97 3.49
N ARG A 28 8.60 11.13 3.35
CA ARG A 28 8.42 12.26 4.30
C ARG A 28 7.57 13.40 3.75
N PHE A 29 6.92 13.19 2.60
CA PHE A 29 6.07 14.22 2.00
C PHE A 29 4.81 14.48 2.85
N ASN A 30 4.48 15.77 3.01
CA ASN A 30 3.34 16.21 3.80
C ASN A 30 2.09 16.34 2.92
N TYR A 31 1.40 15.22 2.71
CA TYR A 31 0.13 15.16 1.99
C TYR A 31 -0.97 15.99 2.66
N ALA A 32 -1.02 16.01 3.99
CA ALA A 32 -2.02 16.77 4.76
C ALA A 32 -1.96 18.28 4.46
N GLY A 33 -0.74 18.82 4.28
CA GLY A 33 -0.55 20.22 3.86
C GLY A 33 -1.11 20.50 2.46
N VAL A 34 -0.98 19.55 1.53
CA VAL A 34 -1.58 19.66 0.19
C VAL A 34 -3.11 19.65 0.27
N PHE A 35 -3.69 18.74 1.06
CA PHE A 35 -5.14 18.71 1.28
C PHE A 35 -5.65 19.97 1.97
N TYR A 36 -4.91 20.52 2.93
CA TYR A 36 -5.25 21.78 3.59
C TYR A 36 -5.32 22.93 2.59
N ASN A 37 -4.32 23.07 1.72
CA ASN A 37 -4.32 24.13 0.69
C ASN A 37 -5.48 24.00 -0.30
N LEU A 38 -6.02 22.80 -0.51
CA LEU A 38 -7.14 22.54 -1.41
C LEU A 38 -8.52 22.71 -0.76
N THR A 39 -8.65 22.37 0.53
CA THR A 39 -9.95 22.29 1.22
C THR A 39 -10.13 23.33 2.32
N SER A 40 -9.06 24.01 2.74
CA SER A 40 -9.02 24.98 3.84
C SER A 40 -9.56 24.45 5.19
N LEU A 41 -9.59 23.13 5.37
CA LEU A 41 -10.09 22.50 6.59
C LEU A 41 -9.06 22.59 7.72
N GLU A 42 -9.33 23.40 8.75
CA GLU A 42 -8.44 23.55 9.92
C GLU A 42 -8.18 22.24 10.69
N VAL A 43 -9.06 21.24 10.57
CA VAL A 43 -8.84 19.92 11.19
C VAL A 43 -7.56 19.26 10.66
N LEU A 44 -7.12 19.62 9.44
CA LEU A 44 -5.91 19.12 8.79
C LEU A 44 -4.62 19.79 9.29
N THR A 45 -4.68 20.78 10.19
CA THR A 45 -3.50 21.37 10.84
C THR A 45 -3.18 20.70 12.18
N ARG A 46 -4.12 19.93 12.74
CA ARG A 46 -3.92 19.22 14.01
C ARG A 46 -2.87 18.11 13.85
N PRO A 47 -1.90 17.97 14.78
CA PRO A 47 -0.81 17.00 14.65
C PRO A 47 -1.28 15.55 14.43
N ASN A 48 -2.31 15.13 15.17
CA ASN A 48 -2.88 13.78 15.06
C ASN A 48 -3.49 13.55 13.67
N THR A 49 -4.22 14.52 13.14
CA THR A 49 -4.88 14.43 11.83
C THR A 49 -3.84 14.43 10.70
N VAL A 50 -2.82 15.29 10.79
CA VAL A 50 -1.70 15.33 9.82
C VAL A 50 -1.04 13.97 9.73
N PHE A 51 -0.77 13.35 10.88
CA PHE A 51 -0.17 12.01 10.95
C PHE A 51 -1.06 10.94 10.29
N VAL A 52 -2.35 10.94 10.63
CA VAL A 52 -3.33 9.99 10.07
C VAL A 52 -3.43 10.15 8.56
N VAL A 53 -3.66 11.37 8.07
CA VAL A 53 -3.85 11.64 6.63
C VAL A 53 -2.61 11.26 5.83
N ASN A 54 -1.42 11.67 6.27
CA ASN A 54 -0.18 11.34 5.56
C ASN A 54 0.05 9.84 5.43
N ARG A 55 -0.28 9.08 6.48
CA ARG A 55 -0.10 7.62 6.50
C ARG A 55 -1.17 6.91 5.69
N THR A 56 -2.43 7.29 5.84
CA THR A 56 -3.55 6.73 5.06
C THR A 56 -3.37 6.99 3.57
N THR A 57 -3.06 8.22 3.17
CA THR A 57 -2.85 8.56 1.75
C THR A 57 -1.70 7.76 1.16
N ARG A 58 -0.59 7.62 1.89
CA ARG A 58 0.55 6.81 1.42
C ARG A 58 0.19 5.34 1.25
N LEU A 59 -0.53 4.76 2.21
CA LEU A 59 -0.99 3.38 2.14
C LEU A 59 -1.84 3.16 0.89
N LEU A 60 -2.85 4.01 0.69
CA LEU A 60 -3.75 3.92 -0.47
C LEU A 60 -3.01 4.02 -1.81
N ILE A 61 -2.04 4.93 -1.93
CA ILE A 61 -1.23 5.07 -3.14
C ILE A 61 -0.40 3.80 -3.38
N ASN A 62 0.27 3.28 -2.34
CA ASN A 62 1.07 2.07 -2.43
C ASN A 62 0.21 0.85 -2.82
N ASP A 63 -0.93 0.67 -2.18
CA ASP A 63 -1.84 -0.46 -2.43
C ASP A 63 -2.37 -0.43 -3.87
N THR A 64 -2.75 0.76 -4.35
CA THR A 64 -3.20 0.94 -5.73
C THR A 64 -2.08 0.61 -6.73
N LEU A 65 -0.88 1.13 -6.51
CA LEU A 65 0.28 0.84 -7.38
C LEU A 65 0.66 -0.65 -7.35
N CYS A 66 0.53 -1.29 -6.19
CA CYS A 66 0.73 -2.72 -6.03
C CYS A 66 -0.31 -3.53 -6.80
N MET A 67 -1.60 -3.17 -6.72
CA MET A 67 -2.65 -3.83 -7.49
C MET A 67 -2.37 -3.75 -8.99
N ILE A 68 -1.91 -2.60 -9.48
CA ILE A 68 -1.48 -2.43 -10.88
C ILE A 68 -0.30 -3.35 -11.19
N LEU A 69 0.68 -3.45 -10.29
CA LEU A 69 1.83 -4.34 -10.45
C LEU A 69 1.41 -5.82 -10.51
N ILE A 70 0.55 -6.27 -9.60
CA ILE A 70 0.01 -7.64 -9.55
C ILE A 70 -0.76 -7.95 -10.85
N TYR A 71 -1.61 -7.01 -11.28
CA TYR A 71 -2.31 -7.16 -12.55
C TYR A 71 -1.34 -7.25 -13.72
N ALA A 72 -0.30 -6.41 -13.75
CA ALA A 72 0.72 -6.41 -14.79
C ALA A 72 1.52 -7.74 -14.81
N LEU A 73 1.90 -8.24 -13.64
CA LEU A 73 2.68 -9.48 -13.49
C LEU A 73 1.90 -10.72 -13.92
N PHE A 74 0.64 -10.87 -13.47
CA PHE A 74 -0.10 -12.12 -13.65
C PHE A 74 -1.20 -12.06 -14.71
N GLN A 75 -1.68 -10.87 -15.10
CA GLN A 75 -2.75 -10.66 -16.07
C GLN A 75 -4.06 -11.42 -15.75
N LYS A 76 -4.28 -11.76 -14.47
CA LYS A 76 -5.46 -12.49 -14.01
C LYS A 76 -6.35 -11.62 -13.13
N ARG A 77 -7.60 -11.43 -13.53
CA ARG A 77 -8.61 -10.69 -12.74
C ARG A 77 -8.88 -11.32 -11.37
N SER A 78 -8.73 -12.64 -11.24
CA SER A 78 -8.90 -13.35 -9.96
C SER A 78 -7.88 -12.86 -8.92
N TYR A 79 -6.62 -12.68 -9.31
CA TYR A 79 -5.57 -12.21 -8.40
C TYR A 79 -5.75 -10.72 -8.05
N LEU A 80 -6.27 -9.92 -8.98
CA LEU A 80 -6.61 -8.52 -8.71
C LEU A 80 -7.76 -8.39 -7.70
N LYS A 81 -8.77 -9.28 -7.77
CA LYS A 81 -9.85 -9.34 -6.76
C LYS A 81 -9.30 -9.75 -5.40
N LEU A 82 -8.42 -10.77 -5.37
CA LEU A 82 -7.78 -11.22 -4.13
C LEU A 82 -6.97 -10.09 -3.49
N SER A 83 -6.12 -9.40 -4.25
CA SER A 83 -5.34 -8.27 -3.76
C SER A 83 -6.23 -7.12 -3.28
N GLY A 84 -7.32 -6.82 -3.99
CA GLY A 84 -8.28 -5.80 -3.57
C GLY A 84 -8.98 -6.13 -2.25
N ILE A 85 -9.32 -7.40 -1.99
CA ILE A 85 -9.88 -7.83 -0.71
C ILE A 85 -8.86 -7.68 0.41
N ILE A 86 -7.61 -8.11 0.16
CA ILE A 86 -6.54 -8.08 1.16
C ILE A 86 -6.18 -6.63 1.52
N PHE A 87 -5.94 -5.76 0.54
CA PHE A 87 -5.65 -4.34 0.77
C PHE A 87 -6.88 -3.58 1.31
N GLY A 88 -8.08 -3.97 0.90
CA GLY A 88 -9.32 -3.43 1.49
C GLY A 88 -9.41 -3.76 2.99
N PHE A 89 -9.11 -5.00 3.38
CA PHE A 89 -9.02 -5.38 4.79
C PHE A 89 -7.91 -4.61 5.53
N GLU A 90 -6.78 -4.39 4.88
CA GLU A 90 -5.68 -3.60 5.42
C GLU A 90 -6.10 -2.15 5.74
N VAL A 91 -6.75 -1.48 4.78
CA VAL A 91 -7.22 -0.10 4.93
C VAL A 91 -8.40 0.03 5.87
N LEU A 92 -9.35 -0.90 5.87
CA LEU A 92 -10.60 -0.78 6.62
C LEU A 92 -10.53 -1.35 8.04
N VAL A 93 -9.65 -2.32 8.29
CA VAL A 93 -9.57 -3.02 9.58
C VAL A 93 -8.23 -2.80 10.24
N LEU A 94 -7.12 -3.15 9.57
CA LEU A 94 -5.79 -3.08 10.16
C LEU A 94 -5.35 -1.63 10.42
N LEU A 95 -5.58 -0.70 9.48
CA LEU A 95 -5.18 0.69 9.63
C LEU A 95 -5.96 1.41 10.75
N PRO A 96 -7.30 1.35 10.85
CA PRO A 96 -8.02 1.97 11.95
C PRO A 96 -7.66 1.35 13.30
N LEU A 97 -7.50 0.03 13.36
CA LEU A 97 -7.05 -0.66 14.57
C LEU A 97 -5.65 -0.19 15.00
N TYR A 98 -4.73 -0.07 14.04
CA TYR A 98 -3.38 0.45 14.27
C TYR A 98 -3.39 1.90 14.76
N LEU A 99 -4.16 2.78 14.10
CA LEU A 99 -4.27 4.18 14.46
C LEU A 99 -4.91 4.35 15.84
N TRP A 100 -5.95 3.56 16.14
CA TRP A 100 -6.60 3.56 17.45
C TRP A 100 -5.63 3.12 18.55
N ALA A 101 -4.91 2.00 18.36
CA ALA A 101 -3.93 1.52 19.33
C ALA A 101 -2.78 2.52 19.52
N LYS A 102 -2.25 3.10 18.43
CA LYS A 102 -1.17 4.08 18.51
C LYS A 102 -1.61 5.36 19.22
N LEU A 103 -2.74 5.94 18.82
CA LEU A 103 -3.22 7.21 19.39
C LEU A 103 -3.67 7.05 20.84
N SER A 104 -4.18 5.89 21.23
CA SER A 104 -4.61 5.61 22.61
C SER A 104 -3.45 5.35 23.57
N ILE A 105 -2.32 4.83 23.07
CA ILE A 105 -1.19 4.38 23.92
C ILE A 105 -0.01 5.37 23.90
N GLU A 106 0.35 5.95 22.75
CA GLU A 106 1.62 6.70 22.57
C GLU A 106 1.42 8.18 22.18
N GLY A 107 0.18 8.58 21.88
CA GLY A 107 -0.12 9.91 21.35
C GLY A 107 0.48 10.16 19.95
N PRO A 108 0.65 11.43 19.53
CA PRO A 108 1.08 11.80 18.17
C PRO A 108 2.59 11.67 17.90
N SER A 109 3.35 11.10 18.81
CA SER A 109 4.80 11.00 18.66
C SER A 109 5.18 10.09 17.47
N GLU A 110 6.19 10.50 16.69
CA GLU A 110 6.66 9.75 15.52
C GLU A 110 7.39 8.44 15.89
N ILE A 111 7.84 8.33 17.14
CA ILE A 111 8.62 7.21 17.65
C ILE A 111 7.67 6.16 18.21
N SER A 112 7.36 5.15 17.40
CA SER A 112 6.62 3.98 17.86
C SER A 112 7.47 3.14 18.82
N SER A 113 6.87 2.59 19.87
CA SER A 113 7.55 1.61 20.73
C SER A 113 8.13 0.46 19.91
N PRO A 114 9.25 -0.15 20.36
CA PRO A 114 9.91 -1.27 19.69
C PRO A 114 8.97 -2.46 19.39
N LEU A 115 7.91 -2.65 20.19
CA LEU A 115 6.89 -3.69 20.00
C LEU A 115 5.89 -3.40 18.88
N LEU A 116 5.67 -2.12 18.53
CA LEU A 116 4.79 -1.71 17.43
C LEU A 116 5.53 -1.58 16.09
N SER A 117 6.86 -1.66 16.08
CA SER A 117 7.69 -1.58 14.85
C SER A 117 7.46 -2.75 13.87
N PRO A 118 7.29 -4.01 14.29
CA PRO A 118 7.00 -5.12 13.38
C PRO A 118 5.62 -5.01 12.74
N ILE A 119 4.60 -4.71 13.55
CA ILE A 119 3.22 -4.44 13.09
C ILE A 119 3.22 -3.19 12.18
N HIS A 120 3.99 -2.20 12.61
CA HIS A 120 4.57 -1.09 11.87
C HIS A 120 4.79 -1.40 10.39
N ARG A 121 5.77 -2.30 10.21
CA ARG A 121 6.31 -2.72 8.92
C ARG A 121 5.39 -3.68 8.16
N MET A 122 4.49 -4.37 8.87
CA MET A 122 3.54 -5.30 8.25
C MET A 122 2.32 -4.58 7.67
N ILE A 123 1.83 -3.52 8.33
CA ILE A 123 0.61 -2.77 7.97
C ILE A 123 0.89 -1.53 7.11
N VAL A 124 2.08 -0.94 7.20
CA VAL A 124 2.36 0.35 6.54
C VAL A 124 3.45 0.24 5.48
N ASN A 125 4.15 -0.89 5.44
CA ASN A 125 5.23 -1.13 4.48
C ASN A 125 4.85 -2.29 3.53
N PRO A 126 5.50 -2.36 2.35
CA PRO A 126 5.16 -3.31 1.30
C PRO A 126 5.44 -4.79 1.61
N LEU A 127 5.64 -5.18 2.87
CA LEU A 127 5.85 -6.58 3.25
C LEU A 127 4.66 -7.45 2.87
N LEU A 128 3.44 -7.00 3.16
CA LEU A 128 2.22 -7.75 2.84
C LEU A 128 2.05 -7.92 1.33
N MET A 129 2.43 -6.89 0.56
CA MET A 129 2.53 -6.93 -0.90
C MET A 129 3.55 -7.97 -1.40
N ILE A 130 4.77 -7.99 -0.84
CA ILE A 130 5.81 -8.94 -1.26
C ILE A 130 5.37 -10.38 -0.97
N VAL A 131 4.79 -10.61 0.22
CA VAL A 131 4.24 -11.90 0.62
C VAL A 131 3.11 -12.32 -0.31
N LEU A 132 2.21 -11.40 -0.67
CA LEU A 132 1.11 -11.68 -1.60
C LEU A 132 1.62 -12.08 -2.99
N ILE A 133 2.59 -11.34 -3.55
CA ILE A 133 3.18 -11.68 -4.85
C ILE A 133 3.84 -13.07 -4.79
N ALA A 134 4.61 -13.35 -3.73
CA ALA A 134 5.24 -14.66 -3.54
C ALA A 134 4.20 -15.79 -3.41
N ALA A 135 3.13 -15.58 -2.66
CA ALA A 135 2.04 -16.53 -2.48
C ALA A 135 1.31 -16.82 -3.81
N LEU A 136 1.08 -15.78 -4.64
CA LEU A 136 0.47 -15.94 -5.96
C LEU A 136 1.36 -16.74 -6.92
N TYR A 137 2.67 -16.50 -6.90
CA TYR A 137 3.64 -17.31 -7.65
C TYR A 137 3.61 -18.77 -7.19
N TYR A 138 3.62 -19.01 -5.88
CA TYR A 138 3.53 -20.35 -5.30
C TYR A 138 2.23 -21.07 -5.70
N GLN A 139 1.09 -20.38 -5.64
CA GLN A 139 -0.20 -20.93 -6.06
C GLN A 139 -0.20 -21.33 -7.55
N GLN A 140 0.39 -20.50 -8.42
CA GLN A 140 0.49 -20.81 -9.84
C GLN A 140 1.37 -22.03 -10.09
N TYR A 141 2.50 -22.14 -9.38
CA TYR A 141 3.39 -23.28 -9.47
C TYR A 141 2.70 -24.59 -9.05
N MET A 142 1.99 -24.59 -7.91
CA MET A 142 1.27 -25.77 -7.43
C MET A 142 0.15 -26.18 -8.39
N THR A 143 -0.64 -25.23 -8.88
CA THR A 143 -1.75 -25.51 -9.83
C THR A 143 -1.23 -26.11 -11.14
N SER A 144 -0.04 -25.71 -11.60
CA SER A 144 0.59 -26.27 -12.80
C SER A 144 1.07 -27.70 -12.64
N LYS A 145 1.33 -28.16 -11.41
CA LYS A 145 1.83 -29.51 -11.11
C LYS A 145 0.71 -30.52 -10.86
N THR A 146 -0.50 -30.04 -10.57
CA THR A 146 -1.71 -30.85 -10.35
C THR A 146 -2.52 -31.08 -11.63
N LYS A 147 -2.22 -30.37 -12.72
CA LYS A 147 -2.72 -30.66 -14.07
C LYS A 147 -1.78 -31.58 -14.82
#